data_AF-A0A1G7Y5D3-F1
#
_entry.id   AF-A0A1G7Y5D3-F1
#
_cell.length_a   1.000
_cell.length_b   1.000
_cell.length_c   1.000
_cell.angle_alpha   90.00
_cell.angle_beta   90.00
_cell.angle_gamma   90.00
#
_symmetry.space_group_name_H-M   'P 1'
#
loop_
_entity.id
_entity.type
_entity.pdbx_description
1 polymer ?
#
loop_
_entity_poly.entity_id
_entity_poly.type
_entity_poly.pdbx_seq_one_letter_code
_entity_poly.pdbx_strand_id
1 'polypeptide(L)'
;MIKKMTLAVLLTALIPFYACQAQTTAEAKPASAEVTTTLTPDIGGIKQVVEIRTDDANKPVLLFLSGGPGSSMIKGADAFTNLLKSRFTIVQWDQRDAGKTLKLNPSPTQPSVGQMEQDTYQVIQFLRKELKQDKIYLLGSSWGNVLGFDIVKRHPELLHAYFASNPVVSQLESEKELLQALKVHFKDNAVASQELNSINFPFASDESMFYLRKWLFYKDGKAFATSEGFKTGFLQWSKTWSPVWNEVMNIDLPKTLKSVDCPVYFFVGKNDIQTSTRITQAYFETLKAPRKGLFFFEHSGHQIHQDEPVQFQEAIIKTLDATAKF
;
A
#
# COMPACT_ATOMS: atom_id res chain seq x y z
N MET A 1 -92.06 15.32 46.66
CA MET A 1 -91.74 16.35 47.67
C MET A 1 -90.23 16.59 47.69
N ILE A 2 -89.84 17.80 47.30
CA ILE A 2 -88.66 18.61 47.65
C ILE A 2 -87.47 17.96 48.41
N LYS A 3 -86.30 18.03 47.74
CA LYS A 3 -84.91 18.36 48.15
C LYS A 3 -84.24 17.63 49.33
N LYS A 4 -82.99 17.22 49.10
CA LYS A 4 -81.80 18.05 49.40
C LYS A 4 -80.50 17.49 48.78
N MET A 5 -79.76 18.39 48.13
CA MET A 5 -78.31 18.36 47.86
C MET A 5 -77.54 18.17 49.18
N THR A 6 -76.29 17.69 49.24
CA THR A 6 -75.09 18.22 48.58
C THR A 6 -73.90 17.28 48.88
N LEU A 7 -72.94 17.20 47.93
CA LEU A 7 -71.46 17.00 48.02
C LEU A 7 -70.89 16.01 49.06
N ALA A 8 -69.82 15.25 48.86
CA ALA A 8 -68.85 14.91 47.81
C ALA A 8 -67.67 14.30 48.59
N VAL A 9 -66.93 13.35 48.02
CA VAL A 9 -65.45 13.36 47.92
C VAL A 9 -64.99 12.06 47.25
N LEU A 10 -64.05 12.25 46.33
CA LEU A 10 -63.35 11.31 45.46
C LEU A 10 -62.56 10.22 46.21
N LEU A 11 -62.36 9.07 45.55
CA LEU A 11 -61.02 8.57 45.20
C LEU A 11 -61.13 7.41 44.19
N THR A 12 -60.73 7.61 42.94
CA THR A 12 -60.41 6.49 42.03
C THR A 12 -59.23 6.86 41.14
N ALA A 13 -58.25 5.97 41.16
CA ALA A 13 -56.92 6.11 40.58
C ALA A 13 -56.91 6.16 39.05
N LEU A 14 -55.98 6.97 38.53
CA LEU A 14 -55.66 7.22 37.13
C LEU A 14 -54.91 6.03 36.50
N ILE A 15 -55.35 5.60 35.31
CA ILE A 15 -54.49 5.01 34.28
C ILE A 15 -54.69 5.84 33.01
N PRO A 16 -53.73 6.66 32.58
CA PRO A 16 -53.83 7.36 31.30
C PRO A 16 -53.34 6.46 30.17
N PHE A 17 -54.24 6.23 29.21
CA PHE A 17 -53.96 5.86 27.84
C PHE A 17 -52.87 6.78 27.25
N TYR A 18 -51.76 6.21 26.78
CA TYR A 18 -50.82 6.92 25.93
C TYR A 18 -51.17 6.68 24.46
N ALA A 19 -51.43 7.80 23.77
CA ALA A 19 -51.68 7.86 22.34
C ALA A 19 -50.43 7.46 21.54
N CYS A 20 -50.67 6.75 20.44
CA CYS A 20 -49.67 6.34 19.47
C CYS A 20 -49.10 7.58 18.74
N GLN A 21 -47.81 7.85 18.90
CA GLN A 21 -47.07 8.71 17.97
C GLN A 21 -46.30 7.80 17.01
N ALA A 22 -46.66 7.87 15.73
CA ALA A 22 -45.89 7.26 14.66
C ALA A 22 -44.53 7.96 14.55
N GLN A 23 -43.48 7.31 15.02
CA GLN A 23 -42.11 7.65 14.65
C GLN A 23 -41.87 7.09 13.24
N THR A 24 -41.70 7.98 12.29
CA THR A 24 -41.07 7.68 11.00
C THR A 24 -39.63 7.23 11.26
N THR A 25 -39.43 5.92 11.35
CA THR A 25 -38.10 5.33 11.23
C THR A 25 -37.59 5.63 9.83
N ALA A 26 -36.55 6.46 9.72
CA ALA A 26 -35.78 6.55 8.49
C ALA A 26 -35.31 5.13 8.14
N GLU A 27 -35.80 4.59 7.02
CA GLU A 27 -35.35 3.31 6.50
C GLU A 27 -33.83 3.38 6.32
N ALA A 28 -33.10 2.59 7.12
CA ALA A 28 -31.70 2.38 6.91
C ALA A 28 -31.55 1.79 5.50
N LYS A 29 -30.88 2.55 4.62
CA LYS A 29 -30.52 2.09 3.27
C LYS A 29 -29.86 0.71 3.43
N PRO A 30 -30.35 -0.35 2.75
CA PRO A 30 -29.73 -1.66 2.88
C PRO A 30 -28.26 -1.52 2.52
N ALA A 31 -27.37 -2.03 3.37
CA ALA A 31 -25.95 -2.10 3.07
C ALA A 31 -25.83 -2.84 1.72
N SER A 32 -25.35 -2.13 0.70
CA SER A 32 -25.09 -2.74 -0.60
C SER A 32 -24.07 -3.86 -0.38
N ALA A 33 -24.40 -5.06 -0.87
CA ALA A 33 -23.48 -6.18 -0.78
C ALA A 33 -22.18 -5.83 -1.51
N GLU A 34 -21.03 -6.09 -0.88
CA GLU A 34 -19.72 -5.92 -1.52
C GLU A 34 -19.63 -6.81 -2.76
N VAL A 35 -19.29 -6.22 -3.89
CA VAL A 35 -19.06 -6.90 -5.16
C VAL A 35 -17.56 -6.95 -5.42
N THR A 36 -17.07 -8.15 -5.72
CA THR A 36 -15.70 -8.34 -6.24
C THR A 36 -15.78 -8.69 -7.73
N THR A 37 -15.07 -7.93 -8.55
CA THR A 37 -14.94 -8.17 -10.00
C THR A 37 -13.48 -8.36 -10.36
N THR A 38 -13.17 -9.43 -11.09
CA THR A 38 -11.83 -9.66 -11.66
C THR A 38 -11.89 -9.39 -13.16
N LEU A 39 -11.03 -8.49 -13.63
CA LEU A 39 -10.88 -8.13 -15.03
C LEU A 39 -9.48 -8.48 -15.53
N THR A 40 -9.38 -8.73 -16.83
CA THR A 40 -8.10 -9.05 -17.50
C THR A 40 -7.87 -8.16 -18.72
N PRO A 41 -7.72 -6.83 -18.52
CA PRO A 41 -7.45 -5.91 -19.62
C PRO A 41 -6.14 -6.26 -20.35
N ASP A 42 -6.08 -5.92 -21.63
CA ASP A 42 -4.85 -5.97 -22.41
C ASP A 42 -3.99 -4.74 -22.09
N ILE A 43 -2.90 -4.94 -21.35
CA ILE A 43 -1.99 -3.93 -20.81
C ILE A 43 -0.56 -4.31 -21.21
N GLY A 44 0.13 -3.41 -21.91
CA GLY A 44 1.52 -3.63 -22.32
C GLY A 44 1.70 -4.87 -23.19
N GLY A 45 0.70 -5.17 -24.04
CA GLY A 45 0.71 -6.30 -24.96
C GLY A 45 0.38 -7.67 -24.33
N ILE A 46 -0.03 -7.72 -23.07
CA ILE A 46 -0.40 -8.95 -22.38
C ILE A 46 -1.70 -8.76 -21.57
N LYS A 47 -2.39 -9.85 -21.21
CA LYS A 47 -3.49 -9.75 -20.24
C LYS A 47 -2.92 -9.65 -18.84
N GLN A 48 -3.40 -8.67 -18.07
CA GLN A 48 -3.00 -8.48 -16.67
C GLN A 48 -4.22 -8.48 -15.77
N VAL A 49 -4.10 -9.07 -14.60
CA VAL A 49 -5.22 -9.29 -13.68
C VAL A 49 -5.40 -8.10 -12.75
N VAL A 50 -6.59 -7.52 -12.79
CA VAL A 50 -7.03 -6.43 -11.93
C VAL A 50 -8.27 -6.87 -11.16
N GLU A 51 -8.23 -6.77 -9.83
CA GLU A 51 -9.33 -7.13 -8.94
C GLU A 51 -9.90 -5.86 -8.29
N ILE A 52 -11.19 -5.63 -8.51
CA ILE A 52 -11.93 -4.46 -8.06
C ILE A 52 -12.91 -4.92 -6.98
N ARG A 53 -12.85 -4.33 -5.79
CA ARG A 53 -13.77 -4.61 -4.68
C ARG A 53 -14.48 -3.33 -4.28
N THR A 54 -15.80 -3.34 -4.39
CA THR A 54 -16.63 -2.16 -4.08
C THR A 54 -18.02 -2.56 -3.62
N ASP A 55 -18.56 -1.80 -2.67
CA ASP A 55 -19.95 -1.78 -2.23
C ASP A 55 -20.69 -0.53 -2.76
N ASP A 56 -19.98 0.44 -3.35
CA ASP A 56 -20.55 1.66 -3.95
C ASP A 56 -19.68 2.13 -5.11
N ALA A 57 -20.22 2.04 -6.33
CA ALA A 57 -19.52 2.42 -7.56
C ALA A 57 -19.13 3.91 -7.64
N ASN A 58 -19.67 4.77 -6.76
CA ASN A 58 -19.31 6.19 -6.70
C ASN A 58 -18.13 6.49 -5.77
N LYS A 59 -17.67 5.51 -4.97
CA LYS A 59 -16.51 5.71 -4.09
C LYS A 59 -15.25 5.94 -4.93
N PRO A 60 -14.37 6.87 -4.51
CA PRO A 60 -13.11 7.11 -5.21
C PRO A 60 -12.27 5.84 -5.26
N VAL A 61 -11.52 5.68 -6.35
CA VAL A 61 -10.67 4.51 -6.59
C VAL A 61 -9.36 4.65 -5.83
N LEU A 62 -8.95 3.59 -5.13
CA LEU A 62 -7.62 3.42 -4.56
C LEU A 62 -6.92 2.23 -5.21
N LEU A 63 -5.92 2.51 -6.05
CA LEU A 63 -5.09 1.49 -6.70
C LEU A 63 -3.84 1.18 -5.86
N PHE A 64 -3.63 -0.11 -5.58
CA PHE A 64 -2.45 -0.62 -4.90
C PHE A 64 -1.39 -1.11 -5.89
N LEU A 65 -0.18 -0.56 -5.79
CA LEU A 65 1.02 -1.05 -6.46
C LEU A 65 1.80 -1.93 -5.49
N SER A 66 1.71 -3.24 -5.72
CA SER A 66 2.38 -4.28 -4.92
C SER A 66 3.89 -4.05 -4.75
N GLY A 67 4.39 -4.37 -3.56
CA GLY A 67 5.82 -4.37 -3.23
C GLY A 67 6.50 -5.70 -3.55
N GLY A 68 7.82 -5.67 -3.73
CA GLY A 68 8.62 -6.78 -4.28
C GLY A 68 8.30 -7.01 -5.76
N PRO A 69 9.22 -6.75 -6.70
CA PRO A 69 8.91 -6.97 -8.11
C PRO A 69 8.57 -8.46 -8.35
N GLY A 70 7.46 -8.69 -9.06
CA GLY A 70 6.90 -10.03 -9.27
C GLY A 70 6.03 -10.59 -8.14
N SER A 71 5.80 -9.85 -7.06
CA SER A 71 4.93 -10.28 -5.97
C SER A 71 3.49 -9.80 -6.14
N SER A 72 2.55 -10.58 -5.62
CA SER A 72 1.12 -10.28 -5.58
C SER A 72 0.70 -9.95 -4.15
N MET A 73 -0.08 -8.88 -4.00
CA MET A 73 -0.72 -8.53 -2.72
C MET A 73 -2.23 -8.85 -2.68
N ILE A 74 -2.80 -9.40 -3.77
CA ILE A 74 -4.23 -9.75 -3.84
C ILE A 74 -4.60 -10.75 -2.75
N LYS A 75 -3.79 -11.80 -2.59
CA LYS A 75 -4.01 -12.79 -1.54
C LYS A 75 -3.65 -12.17 -0.18
N GLY A 76 -4.65 -12.05 0.70
CA GLY A 76 -4.47 -11.42 2.01
C GLY A 76 -4.73 -9.91 2.02
N ALA A 77 -5.16 -9.33 0.90
CA ALA A 77 -5.49 -7.91 0.79
C ALA A 77 -6.44 -7.40 1.88
N ASP A 78 -7.42 -8.20 2.30
CA ASP A 78 -8.39 -7.78 3.32
C ASP A 78 -7.73 -7.40 4.65
N ALA A 79 -6.60 -8.02 5.01
CA ALA A 79 -5.90 -7.71 6.25
C ALA A 79 -5.50 -6.24 6.37
N PHE A 80 -5.22 -5.57 5.25
CA PHE A 80 -4.76 -4.17 5.21
C PHE A 80 -5.66 -3.25 4.35
N THR A 81 -6.84 -3.72 3.93
CA THR A 81 -7.79 -2.91 3.15
C THR A 81 -9.20 -2.88 3.70
N ASN A 82 -9.55 -3.73 4.67
CA ASN A 82 -10.92 -3.88 5.15
C ASN A 82 -11.56 -2.56 5.64
N LEU A 83 -10.83 -1.73 6.39
CA LEU A 83 -11.32 -0.43 6.85
C LEU A 83 -11.41 0.60 5.71
N LEU A 84 -10.50 0.51 4.73
CA LEU A 84 -10.44 1.39 3.58
C LEU A 84 -11.65 1.24 2.65
N LYS A 85 -12.28 0.06 2.60
CA LYS A 85 -13.51 -0.18 1.83
C LYS A 85 -14.65 0.77 2.20
N SER A 86 -14.67 1.29 3.43
CA SER A 86 -15.65 2.29 3.85
C SER A 86 -15.52 3.63 3.10
N ARG A 87 -14.35 3.92 2.52
CA ARG A 87 -14.02 5.18 1.85
C ARG A 87 -13.70 5.03 0.36
N PHE A 88 -13.26 3.85 -0.08
CA PHE A 88 -12.72 3.63 -1.42
C PHE A 88 -13.33 2.42 -2.12
N THR A 89 -13.37 2.50 -3.45
CA THR A 89 -13.32 1.32 -4.30
C THR A 89 -11.87 0.81 -4.30
N ILE A 90 -11.64 -0.40 -3.78
CA ILE A 90 -10.31 -0.98 -3.65
C ILE A 90 -9.94 -1.70 -4.93
N VAL A 91 -8.79 -1.33 -5.50
CA VAL A 91 -8.26 -1.98 -6.70
C VAL A 91 -6.89 -2.57 -6.40
N GLN A 92 -6.78 -3.89 -6.59
CA GLN A 92 -5.54 -4.63 -6.51
C GLN A 92 -5.13 -5.08 -7.90
N TRP A 93 -3.83 -4.99 -8.19
CA TRP A 93 -3.28 -5.36 -9.49
C TRP A 93 -2.13 -6.35 -9.30
N ASP A 94 -2.27 -7.52 -9.93
CA ASP A 94 -1.13 -8.40 -10.14
C ASP A 94 -0.35 -7.85 -11.33
N GLN A 95 0.75 -7.16 -11.04
CA GLN A 95 1.66 -6.59 -12.04
C GLN A 95 2.16 -7.66 -13.02
N ARG A 96 2.77 -7.21 -14.13
CA ARG A 96 3.45 -8.08 -15.09
C ARG A 96 4.32 -9.12 -14.35
N ASP A 97 4.21 -10.37 -14.78
CA ASP A 97 4.92 -11.52 -14.20
C ASP A 97 4.72 -11.72 -12.68
N ALA A 98 3.62 -11.23 -12.12
CA ALA A 98 3.19 -11.48 -10.75
C ALA A 98 1.90 -12.31 -10.67
N GLY A 99 1.76 -13.10 -9.61
CA GLY A 99 0.49 -13.70 -9.18
C GLY A 99 -0.32 -14.39 -10.28
N LYS A 100 -1.59 -13.99 -10.41
CA LYS A 100 -2.53 -14.49 -11.41
C LYS A 100 -2.18 -14.00 -12.83
N THR A 101 -1.52 -12.84 -12.98
CA THR A 101 -1.04 -12.36 -14.29
C THR A 101 -0.02 -13.33 -14.88
N LEU A 102 1.00 -13.72 -14.12
CA LEU A 102 1.99 -14.72 -14.54
C LEU A 102 1.34 -16.06 -14.93
N LYS A 103 0.35 -16.51 -14.15
CA LYS A 103 -0.38 -17.77 -14.40
C LYS A 103 -1.26 -17.70 -15.64
N LEU A 104 -1.85 -16.54 -15.91
CA LEU A 104 -2.68 -16.30 -17.08
C LEU A 104 -1.82 -16.29 -18.34
N ASN A 105 -0.71 -15.56 -18.29
CA ASN A 105 0.28 -15.49 -19.36
C ASN A 105 1.61 -14.94 -18.83
N PRO A 106 2.73 -15.67 -19.01
CA PRO A 106 4.03 -15.07 -18.81
C PRO A 106 4.30 -14.01 -19.87
N SER A 107 5.04 -12.96 -19.50
CA SER A 107 5.55 -11.99 -20.46
C SER A 107 6.47 -12.68 -21.48
N PRO A 108 6.38 -12.36 -22.78
CA PRO A 108 7.27 -12.94 -23.79
C PRO A 108 8.71 -12.44 -23.68
N THR A 109 8.92 -11.32 -22.97
CA THR A 109 10.23 -10.72 -22.70
C THR A 109 10.39 -10.47 -21.22
N GLN A 110 11.65 -10.45 -20.77
CA GLN A 110 11.98 -10.09 -19.39
C GLN A 110 11.47 -8.68 -19.05
N PRO A 111 10.91 -8.45 -17.84
CA PRO A 111 10.48 -7.13 -17.41
C PRO A 111 11.64 -6.12 -17.34
N SER A 112 11.31 -4.85 -17.55
CA SER A 112 12.15 -3.68 -17.25
C SER A 112 11.34 -2.66 -16.45
N VAL A 113 12.03 -1.74 -15.76
CA VAL A 113 11.35 -0.67 -15.02
C VAL A 113 10.47 0.14 -15.96
N GLY A 114 11.01 0.60 -17.09
CA GLY A 114 10.27 1.42 -18.06
C GLY A 114 9.04 0.72 -18.64
N GLN A 115 9.07 -0.59 -18.87
CA GLN A 115 7.87 -1.32 -19.32
C GLN A 115 6.80 -1.35 -18.23
N MET A 116 7.18 -1.55 -16.97
CA MET A 116 6.24 -1.60 -15.86
C MET A 116 5.69 -0.21 -15.50
N GLU A 117 6.45 0.87 -15.72
CA GLU A 117 5.95 2.24 -15.66
C GLU A 117 4.83 2.46 -16.69
N GLN A 118 5.04 2.02 -17.94
CA GLN A 118 4.03 2.11 -18.99
C GLN A 118 2.79 1.25 -18.70
N ASP A 119 2.99 0.02 -18.19
CA ASP A 119 1.88 -0.82 -17.74
C ASP A 119 1.07 -0.14 -16.64
N THR A 120 1.74 0.51 -15.67
CA THR A 120 1.09 1.25 -14.58
C THR A 120 0.23 2.39 -15.11
N TYR A 121 0.76 3.20 -16.02
CA TYR A 121 -0.01 4.27 -16.67
C TYR A 121 -1.24 3.70 -17.41
N GLN A 122 -1.08 2.63 -18.18
CA GLN A 122 -2.18 2.00 -18.91
C GLN A 122 -3.25 1.42 -17.96
N VAL A 123 -2.87 0.82 -16.83
CA VAL A 123 -3.83 0.34 -15.80
C VAL A 123 -4.61 1.50 -15.21
N ILE A 124 -3.96 2.62 -14.89
CA ILE A 124 -4.65 3.81 -14.38
C ILE A 124 -5.66 4.32 -15.41
N GLN A 125 -5.27 4.40 -16.69
CA GLN A 125 -6.18 4.85 -17.75
C GLN A 125 -7.35 3.90 -17.96
N PHE A 126 -7.11 2.59 -17.90
CA PHE A 126 -8.15 1.57 -17.93
C PHE A 126 -9.16 1.76 -16.78
N LEU A 127 -8.67 1.90 -15.54
CA LEU A 127 -9.52 2.06 -14.36
C LEU A 127 -10.35 3.34 -14.40
N ARG A 128 -9.74 4.46 -14.82
CA ARG A 128 -10.44 5.74 -15.00
C ARG A 128 -11.62 5.61 -15.97
N LYS A 129 -11.41 4.93 -17.10
CA LYS A 129 -12.45 4.70 -18.10
C LYS A 129 -13.52 3.73 -17.60
N GLU A 130 -13.10 2.60 -17.04
CA GLU A 130 -13.98 1.52 -16.59
C GLU A 130 -14.88 1.98 -15.44
N LEU A 131 -14.31 2.70 -14.48
CA LEU A 131 -14.99 3.17 -13.26
C LEU A 131 -15.48 4.62 -13.35
N LYS A 132 -15.33 5.25 -14.53
CA LYS A 132 -15.77 6.63 -14.82
C LYS A 132 -15.26 7.66 -13.81
N GLN A 133 -13.98 7.57 -13.46
CA GLN A 133 -13.32 8.46 -12.52
C GLN A 133 -12.28 9.31 -13.24
N ASP A 134 -12.31 10.64 -13.03
CA ASP A 134 -11.32 11.54 -13.63
C ASP A 134 -9.95 11.41 -12.98
N LYS A 135 -9.87 11.04 -11.70
CA LYS A 135 -8.63 10.86 -10.95
C LYS A 135 -8.75 9.65 -10.03
N ILE A 136 -7.60 9.15 -9.57
CA ILE A 136 -7.56 8.06 -8.59
C ILE A 136 -6.67 8.44 -7.39
N TYR A 137 -6.82 7.71 -6.30
CA TYR A 137 -5.77 7.60 -5.28
C TYR A 137 -4.84 6.46 -5.67
N LEU A 138 -3.54 6.68 -5.51
CA LEU A 138 -2.53 5.69 -5.84
C LEU A 138 -1.69 5.39 -4.61
N LEU A 139 -1.45 4.11 -4.32
CA LEU A 139 -0.65 3.67 -3.20
C LEU A 139 0.48 2.77 -3.68
N GLY A 140 1.73 3.22 -3.47
CA GLY A 140 2.92 2.41 -3.71
C GLY A 140 3.41 1.77 -2.42
N SER A 141 3.72 0.46 -2.46
CA SER A 141 4.37 -0.24 -1.35
C SER A 141 5.75 -0.72 -1.78
N SER A 142 6.81 -0.38 -1.04
CA SER A 142 8.19 -0.83 -1.35
C SER A 142 8.54 -0.55 -2.83
N TRP A 143 8.94 -1.57 -3.61
CA TRP A 143 9.15 -1.52 -5.07
C TRP A 143 8.01 -0.82 -5.84
N GLY A 144 6.75 -0.99 -5.46
CA GLY A 144 5.62 -0.33 -6.11
C GLY A 144 5.74 1.20 -6.12
N ASN A 145 6.56 1.78 -5.22
CA ASN A 145 6.86 3.20 -5.23
C ASN A 145 7.74 3.63 -6.41
N VAL A 146 8.56 2.75 -6.98
CA VAL A 146 9.30 3.05 -8.21
C VAL A 146 8.32 3.45 -9.31
N LEU A 147 7.29 2.63 -9.49
CA LEU A 147 6.21 2.86 -10.46
C LEU A 147 5.33 4.05 -10.06
N GLY A 148 5.00 4.17 -8.76
CA GLY A 148 4.16 5.24 -8.25
C GLY A 148 4.78 6.64 -8.40
N PHE A 149 6.07 6.79 -8.09
CA PHE A 149 6.77 8.05 -8.27
C PHE A 149 6.96 8.43 -9.74
N ASP A 150 6.97 7.46 -10.65
CA ASP A 150 6.93 7.76 -12.08
C ASP A 150 5.62 8.44 -12.49
N ILE A 151 4.48 7.92 -12.03
CA ILE A 151 3.17 8.54 -12.25
C ILE A 151 3.10 9.92 -11.59
N VAL A 152 3.60 10.07 -10.36
CA VAL A 152 3.65 11.37 -9.67
C VAL A 152 4.48 12.40 -10.47
N LYS A 153 5.56 11.97 -11.11
CA LYS A 153 6.45 12.82 -11.89
C LYS A 153 5.86 13.19 -13.25
N ARG A 154 5.27 12.23 -13.97
CA ARG A 154 4.87 12.40 -15.38
C ARG A 154 3.38 12.71 -15.54
N HIS A 155 2.55 12.24 -14.62
CA HIS A 155 1.09 12.27 -14.70
C HIS A 155 0.39 12.68 -13.38
N PRO A 156 0.84 13.74 -12.67
CA PRO A 156 0.23 14.16 -11.41
C PRO A 156 -1.25 14.58 -11.57
N GLU A 157 -1.67 14.96 -12.77
CA GLU A 157 -3.06 15.30 -13.11
C GLU A 157 -4.04 14.14 -12.92
N LEU A 158 -3.55 12.89 -12.96
CA LEU A 158 -4.36 11.69 -12.77
C LEU A 158 -4.65 11.38 -11.29
N LEU A 159 -4.02 12.10 -10.36
CA LEU A 159 -4.01 11.74 -8.95
C LEU A 159 -4.81 12.71 -8.09
N HIS A 160 -5.66 12.17 -7.23
CA HIS A 160 -6.19 12.89 -6.06
C HIS A 160 -5.09 13.06 -5.00
N ALA A 161 -4.38 11.97 -4.71
CA ALA A 161 -3.20 11.94 -3.86
C ALA A 161 -2.37 10.67 -4.12
N TYR A 162 -1.09 10.72 -3.75
CA TYR A 162 -0.19 9.58 -3.73
C TYR A 162 0.16 9.17 -2.29
N PHE A 163 0.07 7.87 -2.01
CA PHE A 163 0.39 7.26 -0.72
C PHE A 163 1.64 6.39 -0.86
N ALA A 164 2.77 6.87 -0.35
CA ALA A 164 4.06 6.22 -0.43
C ALA A 164 4.34 5.41 0.85
N SER A 165 4.15 4.10 0.79
CA SER A 165 4.39 3.17 1.90
C SER A 165 5.78 2.54 1.79
N ASN A 166 6.64 2.78 2.79
CA ASN A 166 8.05 2.37 2.84
C ASN A 166 8.76 2.52 1.47
N PRO A 167 8.89 3.76 0.97
CA PRO A 167 9.25 4.01 -0.41
C PRO A 167 10.71 3.76 -0.74
N VAL A 168 10.94 3.27 -1.96
CA VAL A 168 12.26 3.29 -2.59
C VAL A 168 12.60 4.72 -3.00
N VAL A 169 13.39 5.42 -2.17
CA VAL A 169 13.78 6.83 -2.39
C VAL A 169 15.17 6.95 -3.02
N SER A 170 16.15 6.23 -2.48
CA SER A 170 17.51 6.12 -3.02
C SER A 170 18.04 4.73 -2.70
N GLN A 171 17.80 3.77 -3.60
CA GLN A 171 17.97 2.36 -3.24
C GLN A 171 19.44 2.02 -2.98
N LEU A 172 20.37 2.53 -3.80
CA LEU A 172 21.80 2.28 -3.57
C LEU A 172 22.27 2.79 -2.20
N GLU A 173 21.81 3.94 -1.75
CA GLU A 173 22.17 4.46 -0.43
C GLU A 173 21.48 3.68 0.69
N SER A 174 20.24 3.25 0.51
CA SER A 174 19.54 2.37 1.46
C SER A 174 20.23 1.01 1.60
N GLU A 175 20.68 0.38 0.52
CA GLU A 175 21.42 -0.89 0.59
C GLU A 175 22.79 -0.73 1.27
N LYS A 176 23.48 0.40 1.08
CA LYS A 176 24.75 0.70 1.80
C LYS A 176 24.51 0.86 3.30
N GLU A 177 23.46 1.57 3.70
CA GLU A 177 23.06 1.72 5.11
C GLU A 177 22.68 0.36 5.72
N LEU A 178 21.92 -0.45 4.99
CA LEU A 178 21.58 -1.82 5.39
C LEU A 178 22.81 -2.68 5.58
N LEU A 179 23.73 -2.70 4.60
CA LEU A 179 24.96 -3.49 4.68
C LEU A 179 25.79 -3.11 5.90
N GLN A 180 25.95 -1.81 6.15
CA GLN A 180 26.69 -1.32 7.30
C GLN A 180 26.02 -1.73 8.62
N ALA A 181 24.70 -1.59 8.72
CA ALA A 181 23.94 -1.99 9.90
C ALA A 181 24.08 -3.50 10.19
N LEU A 182 24.00 -4.34 9.14
CA LEU A 182 24.14 -5.79 9.28
C LEU A 182 25.57 -6.19 9.66
N LYS A 183 26.60 -5.55 9.10
CA LYS A 183 28.00 -5.79 9.48
C LYS A 183 28.24 -5.49 10.96
N VAL A 184 27.66 -4.40 11.48
CA VAL A 184 27.75 -4.06 12.91
C VAL A 184 27.00 -5.08 13.76
N HIS A 185 25.78 -5.44 13.36
CA HIS A 185 24.93 -6.37 14.11
C HIS A 185 25.52 -7.78 14.19
N PHE A 186 26.12 -8.27 13.11
CA PHE A 186 26.65 -9.63 12.99
C PHE A 186 28.18 -9.72 13.09
N LYS A 187 28.85 -8.71 13.66
CA LYS A 187 30.32 -8.64 13.75
C LYS A 187 30.98 -9.87 14.39
N ASP A 188 30.27 -10.53 15.32
CA ASP A 188 30.76 -11.70 16.06
C ASP A 188 30.31 -13.03 15.43
N ASN A 189 29.53 -12.98 14.34
CA ASN A 189 29.13 -14.15 13.56
C ASN A 189 30.06 -14.30 12.35
N ALA A 190 30.91 -15.33 12.38
CA ALA A 190 31.95 -15.54 11.35
C ALA A 190 31.37 -15.74 9.94
N VAL A 191 30.29 -16.51 9.81
CA VAL A 191 29.64 -16.78 8.51
C VAL A 191 29.01 -15.50 7.96
N ALA A 192 28.24 -14.80 8.80
CA ALA A 192 27.62 -13.54 8.41
C ALA A 192 28.65 -12.48 8.04
N SER A 193 29.71 -12.36 8.83
CA SER A 193 30.79 -11.41 8.57
C SER A 193 31.49 -11.70 7.25
N GLN A 194 31.78 -12.97 6.94
CA GLN A 194 32.38 -13.34 5.65
C GLN A 194 31.48 -12.98 4.48
N GLU A 195 30.20 -13.37 4.52
CA GLU A 195 29.25 -13.13 3.44
C GLU A 195 28.91 -11.64 3.28
N LEU A 196 28.73 -10.89 4.37
CA LEU A 196 28.48 -9.45 4.30
C LEU A 196 29.71 -8.69 3.80
N ASN A 197 30.92 -9.15 4.11
CA ASN A 197 32.15 -8.52 3.62
C ASN A 197 32.45 -8.80 2.14
N SER A 198 31.82 -9.81 1.53
CA SER A 198 31.96 -10.08 0.10
C SER A 198 31.07 -9.20 -0.78
N ILE A 199 30.06 -8.54 -0.18
CA ILE A 199 29.11 -7.69 -0.90
C ILE A 199 29.79 -6.39 -1.35
N ASN A 200 29.69 -6.13 -2.64
CA ASN A 200 30.09 -4.88 -3.29
C ASN A 200 28.89 -4.29 -4.06
N PHE A 201 28.87 -2.96 -4.20
CA PHE A 201 27.82 -2.24 -4.93
C PHE A 201 28.35 -1.58 -6.22
N PRO A 202 27.55 -1.55 -7.31
CA PRO A 202 26.31 -2.30 -7.51
C PRO A 202 26.55 -3.81 -7.36
N PHE A 203 25.50 -4.58 -7.05
CA PHE A 203 25.67 -6.01 -6.73
C PHE A 203 26.46 -6.74 -7.82
N ALA A 204 27.59 -7.33 -7.43
CA ALA A 204 28.46 -8.06 -8.36
C ALA A 204 27.82 -9.38 -8.84
N SER A 205 26.88 -9.93 -8.07
CA SER A 205 26.17 -11.18 -8.36
C SER A 205 24.82 -11.24 -7.64
N ASP A 206 23.92 -12.08 -8.14
CA ASP A 206 22.66 -12.42 -7.45
C ASP A 206 22.90 -13.00 -6.06
N GLU A 207 24.02 -13.70 -5.86
CA GLU A 207 24.41 -14.23 -4.56
C GLU A 207 24.78 -13.13 -3.56
N SER A 208 25.37 -12.02 -4.03
CA SER A 208 25.63 -10.85 -3.18
C SER A 208 24.31 -10.24 -2.68
N MET A 209 23.32 -10.14 -3.57
CA MET A 209 21.98 -9.67 -3.20
C MET A 209 21.29 -10.64 -2.23
N PHE A 210 21.45 -11.95 -2.47
CA PHE A 210 20.95 -13.00 -1.57
C PHE A 210 21.52 -12.85 -0.16
N TYR A 211 22.84 -12.70 0.00
CA TYR A 211 23.46 -12.57 1.33
C TYR A 211 22.90 -11.39 2.11
N LEU A 212 22.69 -10.25 1.45
CA LEU A 212 22.12 -9.08 2.11
C LEU A 212 20.69 -9.34 2.60
N ARG A 213 19.86 -9.97 1.76
CA ARG A 213 18.47 -10.33 2.12
C ARG A 213 18.39 -11.43 3.17
N LYS A 214 19.28 -12.42 3.10
CA LYS A 214 19.41 -13.49 4.10
C LYS A 214 19.60 -12.92 5.49
N TRP A 215 20.61 -12.06 5.65
CA TRP A 215 20.94 -11.51 6.97
C TRP A 215 19.95 -10.45 7.45
N LEU A 216 19.34 -9.69 6.55
CA LEU A 216 18.18 -8.84 6.90
C LEU A 216 17.05 -9.67 7.51
N PHE A 217 16.59 -10.72 6.82
CA PHE A 217 15.49 -11.55 7.31
C PHE A 217 15.87 -12.33 8.57
N TYR A 218 17.09 -12.86 8.63
CA TYR A 218 17.56 -13.56 9.82
C TYR A 218 17.58 -12.62 11.05
N LYS A 219 18.06 -11.38 10.89
CA LYS A 219 18.00 -10.35 11.94
C LYS A 219 16.57 -10.09 12.41
N ASP A 220 15.59 -10.14 11.51
CA ASP A 220 14.17 -9.96 11.83
C ASP A 220 13.51 -11.25 12.34
N GLY A 221 14.29 -12.23 12.82
CA GLY A 221 13.80 -13.47 13.43
C GLY A 221 13.36 -14.54 12.42
N LYS A 222 13.54 -14.31 11.12
CA LYS A 222 13.14 -15.24 10.06
C LYS A 222 14.24 -16.26 9.78
N ALA A 223 14.40 -17.22 10.69
CA ALA A 223 15.43 -18.25 10.59
C ALA A 223 15.39 -19.08 9.29
N PHE A 224 14.24 -19.17 8.61
CA PHE A 224 14.12 -19.86 7.31
C PHE A 224 15.03 -19.25 6.23
N ALA A 225 15.47 -17.99 6.39
CA ALA A 225 16.31 -17.30 5.42
C ALA A 225 17.68 -17.97 5.24
N THR A 226 18.14 -18.79 6.20
CA THR A 226 19.40 -19.53 6.08
C THR A 226 19.24 -20.91 5.45
N SER A 227 18.04 -21.29 5.00
CA SER A 227 17.78 -22.59 4.38
C SER A 227 18.17 -22.62 2.89
N GLU A 228 18.57 -23.80 2.40
CA GLU A 228 18.82 -24.05 0.97
C GLU A 228 17.57 -23.81 0.11
N GLY A 229 16.38 -24.10 0.65
CA GLY A 229 15.12 -23.84 -0.03
C GLY A 229 14.89 -22.34 -0.25
N PHE A 230 15.18 -21.50 0.75
CA PHE A 230 15.11 -20.05 0.59
C PHE A 230 16.16 -19.54 -0.40
N LYS A 231 17.40 -20.02 -0.33
CA LYS A 231 18.46 -19.67 -1.31
C LYS A 231 18.04 -20.01 -2.73
N THR A 232 17.55 -21.22 -2.96
CA THR A 232 17.10 -21.70 -4.26
C THR A 232 15.92 -20.87 -4.78
N GLY A 233 14.93 -20.58 -3.93
CA GLY A 233 13.80 -19.72 -4.28
C GLY A 233 14.23 -18.30 -4.65
N PHE A 234 15.14 -17.71 -3.87
CA PHE A 234 15.68 -16.38 -4.14
C PHE A 234 16.44 -16.32 -5.47
N LEU A 235 17.32 -17.28 -5.73
CA LEU A 235 18.09 -17.33 -6.98
C LEU A 235 17.22 -17.68 -8.20
N GLN A 236 16.07 -18.34 -8.00
CA GLN A 236 15.11 -18.54 -9.08
C GLN A 236 14.33 -17.25 -9.38
N TRP A 237 14.00 -16.47 -8.35
CA TRP A 237 13.39 -15.14 -8.51
C TRP A 237 14.36 -14.15 -9.17
N SER A 238 15.65 -14.17 -8.77
CA SER A 238 16.66 -13.22 -9.26
C SER A 238 16.90 -13.32 -10.77
N LYS A 239 16.79 -14.53 -11.36
CA LYS A 239 16.85 -14.72 -12.82
C LYS A 239 15.91 -13.82 -13.60
N THR A 240 14.71 -13.56 -13.06
CA THR A 240 13.73 -12.67 -13.68
C THR A 240 13.93 -11.22 -13.24
N TRP A 241 14.23 -10.98 -11.96
CA TRP A 241 14.05 -9.66 -11.36
C TRP A 241 15.34 -8.90 -11.05
N SER A 242 16.52 -9.53 -11.11
CA SER A 242 17.79 -8.83 -10.92
C SER A 242 18.02 -7.69 -11.92
N PRO A 243 17.69 -7.81 -13.22
CA PRO A 243 17.82 -6.68 -14.15
C PRO A 243 16.99 -5.47 -13.74
N VAL A 244 15.73 -5.71 -13.37
CA VAL A 244 14.84 -4.66 -12.84
C VAL A 244 15.42 -4.06 -11.57
N TRP A 245 15.88 -4.88 -10.62
CA TRP A 245 16.46 -4.38 -9.37
C TRP A 245 17.75 -3.59 -9.62
N ASN A 246 18.56 -3.96 -10.61
CA ASN A 246 19.74 -3.18 -10.99
C ASN A 246 19.38 -1.81 -11.57
N GLU A 247 18.27 -1.69 -12.31
CA GLU A 247 17.74 -0.39 -12.71
C GLU A 247 17.30 0.44 -11.49
N VAL A 248 16.65 -0.20 -10.50
CA VAL A 248 16.24 0.45 -9.24
C VAL A 248 17.42 1.02 -8.46
N MET A 249 18.56 0.35 -8.47
CA MET A 249 19.78 0.83 -7.82
C MET A 249 20.26 2.18 -8.37
N ASN A 250 19.82 2.59 -9.56
CA ASN A 250 20.13 3.90 -10.14
C ASN A 250 19.11 5.00 -9.77
N ILE A 251 18.03 4.67 -9.07
CA ILE A 251 17.02 5.64 -8.66
C ILE A 251 17.51 6.44 -7.46
N ASP A 252 17.45 7.76 -7.60
CA ASP A 252 17.78 8.75 -6.55
C ASP A 252 16.79 9.93 -6.66
N LEU A 253 15.68 9.83 -5.93
CA LEU A 253 14.62 10.85 -5.94
C LEU A 253 15.10 12.22 -5.43
N PRO A 254 15.93 12.34 -4.36
CA PRO A 254 16.50 13.63 -3.98
C PRO A 254 17.20 14.37 -5.13
N LYS A 255 17.84 13.64 -6.05
CA LYS A 255 18.46 14.23 -7.25
C LYS A 255 17.47 14.50 -8.38
N THR A 256 16.48 13.63 -8.57
CA THR A 256 15.68 13.57 -9.81
C THR A 256 14.24 14.06 -9.69
N LEU A 257 13.70 14.22 -8.48
CA LEU A 257 12.33 14.62 -8.20
C LEU A 257 12.27 15.50 -6.95
N LYS A 258 12.51 16.80 -7.11
CA LYS A 258 12.55 17.77 -5.99
C LYS A 258 11.20 18.45 -5.70
N SER A 259 10.26 18.35 -6.64
CA SER A 259 8.92 18.93 -6.54
C SER A 259 7.91 18.01 -7.22
N VAL A 260 6.69 17.98 -6.71
CA VAL A 260 5.55 17.26 -7.28
C VAL A 260 4.30 18.14 -7.27
N ASP A 261 3.39 17.90 -8.21
CA ASP A 261 2.19 18.73 -8.42
C ASP A 261 0.89 18.09 -7.88
N CYS A 262 1.02 17.04 -7.07
CA CYS A 262 -0.10 16.38 -6.39
C CYS A 262 0.18 16.21 -4.88
N PRO A 263 -0.87 16.06 -4.04
CA PRO A 263 -0.68 15.70 -2.64
C PRO A 263 0.06 14.37 -2.47
N VAL A 264 1.06 14.33 -1.59
CA VAL A 264 1.86 13.11 -1.33
C VAL A 264 2.00 12.83 0.16
N TYR A 265 1.73 11.59 0.58
CA TYR A 265 1.85 11.20 1.98
C TYR A 265 2.75 9.99 2.14
N PHE A 266 3.68 10.06 3.08
CA PHE A 266 4.67 9.04 3.36
C PHE A 266 4.26 8.26 4.61
N PHE A 267 4.22 6.95 4.51
CA PHE A 267 3.91 6.01 5.60
C PHE A 267 5.14 5.14 5.80
N VAL A 268 5.83 5.30 6.94
CA VAL A 268 7.18 4.77 7.12
C VAL A 268 7.30 4.02 8.44
N GLY A 269 7.74 2.77 8.38
CA GLY A 269 8.14 2.00 9.56
C GLY A 269 9.33 2.66 10.23
N LYS A 270 9.29 2.83 11.55
CA LYS A 270 10.39 3.48 12.28
C LYS A 270 11.69 2.68 12.23
N ASN A 271 11.57 1.36 12.08
CA ASN A 271 12.70 0.43 12.07
C ASN A 271 13.01 -0.09 10.66
N ASP A 272 12.51 0.55 9.60
CA ASP A 272 12.76 0.12 8.22
C ASP A 272 14.19 0.43 7.80
N ILE A 273 15.02 -0.62 7.77
CA ILE A 273 16.39 -0.59 7.27
C ILE A 273 16.52 -1.14 5.85
N GLN A 274 15.44 -1.55 5.20
CA GLN A 274 15.45 -2.06 3.82
C GLN A 274 15.34 -0.93 2.81
N THR A 275 14.39 -0.02 3.02
CA THR A 275 14.26 1.23 2.22
C THR A 275 14.74 2.47 2.96
N SER A 276 15.22 2.31 4.21
CA SER A 276 15.76 3.35 5.10
C SER A 276 14.74 4.45 5.45
N THR A 277 14.23 4.39 6.68
CA THR A 277 13.43 5.44 7.31
C THR A 277 14.15 6.78 7.27
N ARG A 278 15.45 6.79 7.58
CA ARG A 278 16.28 8.00 7.63
C ARG A 278 16.39 8.68 6.27
N ILE A 279 16.67 7.92 5.21
CA ILE A 279 16.75 8.44 3.83
C ILE A 279 15.39 8.97 3.39
N THR A 280 14.31 8.23 3.68
CA THR A 280 12.96 8.64 3.35
C THR A 280 12.58 9.95 4.05
N GLN A 281 12.86 10.09 5.34
CA GLN A 281 12.59 11.31 6.09
C GLN A 281 13.37 12.51 5.52
N ALA A 282 14.67 12.34 5.25
CA ALA A 282 15.49 13.42 4.69
C ALA A 282 14.98 13.89 3.32
N TYR A 283 14.52 12.96 2.48
CA TYR A 283 13.89 13.32 1.21
C TYR A 283 12.55 14.03 1.42
N PHE A 284 11.68 13.51 2.30
CA PHE A 284 10.41 14.13 2.63
C PHE A 284 10.58 15.59 3.07
N GLU A 285 11.57 15.90 3.90
CA GLU A 285 11.83 17.26 4.39
C GLU A 285 12.11 18.24 3.24
N THR A 286 12.86 17.81 2.23
CA THR A 286 13.27 18.66 1.09
C THR A 286 12.29 18.67 -0.08
N LEU A 287 11.45 17.62 -0.23
CA LEU A 287 10.47 17.51 -1.30
C LEU A 287 9.41 18.62 -1.23
N LYS A 288 9.17 19.32 -2.34
CA LYS A 288 8.07 20.28 -2.46
C LYS A 288 6.82 19.60 -3.01
N ALA A 289 5.67 19.89 -2.43
CA ALA A 289 4.38 19.39 -2.88
C ALA A 289 3.29 20.40 -2.49
N PRO A 290 2.15 20.46 -3.21
CA PRO A 290 1.00 21.28 -2.80
C PRO A 290 0.50 20.89 -1.40
N ARG A 291 0.68 19.62 -1.03
CA ARG A 291 0.46 19.11 0.31
C ARG A 291 1.33 17.88 0.53
N LYS A 292 1.93 17.76 1.71
CA LYS A 292 2.65 16.56 2.12
C LYS A 292 2.45 16.21 3.58
N GLY A 293 2.52 14.93 3.91
CA GLY A 293 2.52 14.45 5.29
C GLY A 293 3.43 13.23 5.47
N LEU A 294 3.96 13.05 6.68
CA LEU A 294 4.82 11.93 7.05
C LEU A 294 4.24 11.27 8.30
N PHE A 295 4.00 9.96 8.22
CA PHE A 295 3.40 9.15 9.27
C PHE A 295 4.38 8.03 9.64
N PHE A 296 4.80 8.01 10.91
CA PHE A 296 5.68 6.98 11.44
C PHE A 296 4.86 5.85 12.08
N PHE A 297 5.34 4.62 11.86
CA PHE A 297 4.80 3.39 12.42
C PHE A 297 5.81 2.87 13.44
N GLU A 298 5.49 3.07 14.72
CA GLU A 298 6.42 2.95 15.84
C GLU A 298 6.88 1.51 16.09
N HIS A 299 6.08 0.53 15.68
CA HIS A 299 6.30 -0.89 15.96
C HIS A 299 6.54 -1.72 14.69
N SER A 300 6.84 -1.05 13.57
CA SER A 300 7.02 -1.70 12.27
C SER A 300 8.41 -1.46 11.68
N GLY A 301 8.87 -2.47 10.93
CA GLY A 301 9.96 -2.32 9.95
C GLY A 301 9.39 -2.07 8.56
N HIS A 302 9.87 -2.84 7.58
CA HIS A 302 9.48 -2.67 6.17
C HIS A 302 8.04 -3.13 5.84
N GLN A 303 7.38 -3.91 6.70
CA GLN A 303 6.07 -4.52 6.43
C GLN A 303 4.93 -3.86 7.21
N ILE A 304 4.80 -2.53 7.16
CA ILE A 304 3.80 -1.78 7.96
C ILE A 304 2.35 -2.27 7.77
N HIS A 305 2.01 -2.75 6.57
CA HIS A 305 0.68 -3.26 6.27
C HIS A 305 0.41 -4.64 6.89
N GLN A 306 1.43 -5.34 7.38
CA GLN A 306 1.32 -6.62 8.08
C GLN A 306 1.50 -6.42 9.59
N ASP A 307 2.45 -5.58 9.99
CA ASP A 307 2.84 -5.36 11.37
C ASP A 307 1.82 -4.47 12.11
N GLU A 308 1.33 -3.41 11.46
CA GLU A 308 0.39 -2.42 12.02
C GLU A 308 -0.80 -2.14 11.06
N PRO A 309 -1.56 -3.17 10.64
CA PRO A 309 -2.56 -3.06 9.57
C PRO A 309 -3.71 -2.11 9.89
N VAL A 310 -4.13 -2.01 11.16
CA VAL A 310 -5.21 -1.12 11.57
C VAL A 310 -4.75 0.34 11.51
N GLN A 311 -3.62 0.64 12.15
CA GLN A 311 -3.01 1.97 12.17
C GLN A 311 -2.69 2.44 10.74
N PHE A 312 -2.27 1.53 9.86
CA PHE A 312 -1.96 1.85 8.47
C PHE A 312 -3.19 2.39 7.73
N GLN A 313 -4.32 1.71 7.88
CA GLN A 313 -5.56 2.10 7.23
C GLN A 313 -6.13 3.39 7.84
N GLU A 314 -6.10 3.53 9.18
CA GLU A 314 -6.53 4.74 9.87
C GLU A 314 -5.70 5.97 9.47
N ALA A 315 -4.39 5.81 9.31
CA ALA A 315 -3.50 6.88 8.87
C ALA A 315 -3.86 7.35 7.45
N ILE A 316 -4.16 6.43 6.52
CA ILE A 316 -4.64 6.76 5.17
C ILE A 316 -5.97 7.52 5.25
N ILE A 317 -6.95 7.03 6.02
CA ILE A 317 -8.26 7.69 6.16
C ILE A 317 -8.11 9.11 6.72
N LYS A 318 -7.22 9.31 7.71
CA LYS A 318 -6.93 10.62 8.30
C LYS A 318 -6.43 11.64 7.27
N THR A 319 -5.74 11.20 6.21
CA THR A 319 -5.30 12.10 5.13
C THR A 319 -6.48 12.71 4.37
N LEU A 320 -7.61 12.00 4.28
CA LEU A 320 -8.82 12.47 3.61
C LEU A 320 -9.49 13.57 4.43
N ASP A 321 -9.58 13.42 5.75
CA ASP A 321 -10.21 14.43 6.60
C ASP A 321 -9.41 15.73 6.64
N ALA A 322 -8.09 15.65 6.49
CA ALA A 322 -7.25 16.83 6.31
C ALA A 322 -7.52 17.56 4.98
N THR A 323 -8.10 16.91 3.96
CA THR A 323 -8.48 17.53 2.67
C THR A 323 -9.79 18.31 2.69
N ALA A 324 -10.63 18.13 3.71
CA ALA A 324 -11.92 18.81 3.84
C ALA A 324 -11.86 20.23 4.43
N LYS A 325 -10.66 20.78 4.66
CA LYS A 325 -10.49 22.18 5.08
C LYS A 325 -9.79 22.97 3.98
N PHE A 326 -10.56 23.68 3.16
CA PHE A 326 -10.33 25.07 2.75
C PHE A 326 -11.66 25.70 2.33
#